data_AF-A0A1Z9T5Z1-F1
#
_entry.id   AF-A0A1Z9T5Z1-F1
#
_cell.length_a   1.000
_cell.length_b   1.000
_cell.length_c   1.000
_cell.angle_alpha   90.00
_cell.angle_beta   90.00
_cell.angle_gamma   90.00
#
_symmetry.space_group_name_H-M   'P 1'
#
loop_
_entity.id
_entity.type
_entity.pdbx_description
1 polymer ?
#
loop_
_entity_poly.entity_id
_entity_poly.type
_entity_poly.pdbx_seq_one_letter_code
_entity_poly.pdbx_strand_id
1 'polypeptide(L)'
;MLRSKKVNINKNEKRIFENKKIKTKNTHGTGCTLSSAIATYFSCGKTLKKSCMMAINYVNHSIRSGPKFGKGHGPINHVSVLNVKKKFK
;
A
#
# COMPACT_ATOMS: atom_id res chain seq x y z
N MET A 1 1.48 -11.00 2.51
CA MET A 1 1.32 -10.46 1.14
C MET A 1 2.51 -9.58 0.77
N LEU A 2 2.89 -9.59 -0.52
CA LEU A 2 4.00 -8.90 -1.23
C LEU A 2 5.44 -9.24 -0.80
N ARG A 3 6.06 -10.20 -1.49
CA ARG A 3 7.49 -10.58 -1.37
C ARG A 3 8.36 -9.71 -2.28
N SER A 4 7.99 -9.60 -3.56
CA SER A 4 8.61 -8.67 -4.51
C SER A 4 7.59 -8.33 -5.60
N LYS A 5 7.47 -7.05 -5.99
CA LYS A 5 6.68 -6.63 -7.16
C LYS A 5 7.60 -5.99 -8.20
N LYS A 6 7.53 -6.49 -9.42
CA LYS A 6 8.17 -5.86 -10.58
C LYS A 6 7.27 -4.77 -11.12
N VAL A 7 7.80 -3.57 -11.28
CA VAL A 7 7.08 -2.42 -11.84
C VAL A 7 7.88 -1.89 -13.02
N ASN A 8 7.21 -1.72 -14.16
CA ASN A 8 7.79 -1.04 -15.31
C ASN A 8 7.63 0.46 -15.10
N ILE A 9 8.75 1.18 -15.07
CA ILE A 9 8.75 2.64 -14.88
C ILE A 9 8.69 3.35 -16.24
N ASN A 10 9.40 2.82 -17.25
CA ASN A 10 9.33 3.26 -18.64
C ASN A 10 9.59 2.08 -19.59
N LYS A 11 9.67 2.32 -20.91
CA LYS A 11 9.90 1.28 -21.92
C LYS A 11 11.23 0.51 -21.71
N ASN A 12 12.24 1.15 -21.10
CA ASN A 12 13.59 0.60 -20.93
C ASN A 12 13.98 0.31 -19.47
N GLU A 13 13.22 0.78 -18.48
CA GLU A 13 13.52 0.69 -17.05
C GLU A 13 12.45 -0.11 -16.32
N LYS A 14 12.87 -1.27 -15.80
CA LYS A 14 12.07 -2.11 -14.91
C LYS A 14 12.72 -2.08 -13.54
N ARG A 15 11.92 -1.86 -12.49
CA ARG A 15 12.39 -1.91 -11.11
C ARG A 15 11.67 -3.00 -10.34
N ILE A 16 12.43 -3.69 -9.49
CA ILE A 16 11.88 -4.63 -8.52
C ILE A 16 11.81 -3.89 -7.20
N PHE A 17 10.61 -3.84 -6.63
CA PHE A 17 10.38 -3.36 -5.27
C PHE A 17 10.23 -4.58 -4.37
N GLU A 18 11.24 -4.82 -3.54
CA GLU A 18 11.26 -5.90 -2.58
C GLU A 18 10.62 -5.48 -1.27
N ASN A 19 9.92 -6.41 -0.63
CA ASN A 19 9.28 -6.15 0.63
C ASN A 19 9.11 -7.42 1.46
N LYS A 20 9.12 -7.28 2.79
CA LYS A 20 8.90 -8.42 3.68
C LYS A 20 7.45 -8.89 3.57
N LYS A 21 7.25 -10.16 3.21
CA LYS A 21 5.92 -10.78 3.16
C LYS A 21 5.32 -10.80 4.56
N ILE A 22 4.26 -10.02 4.77
CA ILE A 22 3.53 -10.00 6.04
C ILE A 22 2.63 -11.24 6.12
N LYS A 23 2.72 -12.04 7.20
CA LYS A 23 1.78 -13.14 7.49
C LYS A 23 0.47 -12.52 8.00
N THR A 24 -0.57 -12.52 7.17
CA THR A 24 -1.88 -11.98 7.51
C THR A 24 -2.96 -12.65 6.65
N LYS A 25 -4.18 -12.74 7.17
CA LYS A 25 -5.38 -13.12 6.41
C LYS A 25 -6.02 -11.90 5.71
N ASN A 26 -5.64 -10.69 6.13
CA ASN A 26 -6.23 -9.45 5.67
C ASN A 26 -5.56 -8.98 4.38
N THR A 27 -5.96 -9.57 3.26
CA THR A 27 -5.36 -9.33 1.94
C THR A 27 -6.36 -8.83 0.90
N HIS A 28 -7.64 -8.75 1.26
CA HIS A 28 -8.66 -8.24 0.35
C HIS A 28 -8.45 -6.74 0.08
N GLY A 29 -8.64 -6.32 -1.17
CA GLY A 29 -8.48 -4.90 -1.57
C GLY A 29 -7.05 -4.39 -1.70
N THR A 30 -6.02 -5.18 -1.38
CA THR A 30 -4.60 -4.78 -1.45
C THR A 30 -4.14 -4.35 -2.85
N GLY A 31 -4.62 -5.02 -3.91
CA GLY A 31 -4.31 -4.67 -5.30
C GLY A 31 -4.93 -3.33 -5.71
N CYS A 32 -6.24 -3.18 -5.48
CA CYS A 32 -6.98 -1.94 -5.73
C CYS A 32 -6.35 -0.77 -4.99
N THR A 33 -6.04 -0.97 -3.70
CA THR A 33 -5.40 0.04 -2.86
C THR A 33 -4.03 0.44 -3.38
N LEU A 34 -3.20 -0.53 -3.80
CA LEU A 34 -1.89 -0.24 -4.35
C LEU A 34 -2.01 0.63 -5.61
N SER A 35 -2.90 0.26 -6.52
CA SER A 35 -3.14 1.02 -7.76
C SER A 35 -3.65 2.44 -7.46
N SER A 36 -4.66 2.58 -6.59
CA SER A 36 -5.20 3.89 -6.18
C SER A 36 -4.13 4.76 -5.52
N ALA A 37 -3.29 4.19 -4.64
CA ALA A 37 -2.21 4.92 -4.00
C ALA A 37 -1.13 5.37 -5.00
N ILE A 38 -0.77 4.54 -5.99
CA ILE A 38 0.17 4.94 -7.05
C ILE A 38 -0.39 6.13 -7.84
N ALA A 39 -1.65 6.04 -8.28
CA ALA A 39 -2.31 7.10 -9.03
C ALA A 39 -2.35 8.40 -8.23
N THR A 40 -2.68 8.33 -6.94
CA THR A 40 -2.75 9.50 -6.04
C THR A 40 -1.38 10.14 -5.83
N TYR A 41 -0.33 9.37 -5.53
CA TYR A 41 1.00 9.96 -5.36
C TYR A 41 1.54 10.55 -6.65
N PHE A 42 1.22 9.92 -7.80
CA PHE A 42 1.61 10.44 -9.10
C PHE A 42 0.89 11.76 -9.44
N SER A 43 -0.42 11.85 -9.18
CA SER A 43 -1.17 13.10 -9.37
C SER A 43 -0.70 14.22 -8.46
N CYS A 44 -0.16 13.90 -7.27
CA CYS A 44 0.52 14.87 -6.39
C CYS A 44 1.94 15.27 -6.86
N GLY A 45 2.29 15.02 -8.12
CA GLY A 45 3.56 15.45 -8.72
C GLY A 45 4.80 14.64 -8.28
N LYS A 46 4.60 13.45 -7.67
CA LYS A 46 5.73 12.57 -7.35
C LYS A 46 6.16 11.81 -8.62
N THR A 47 7.45 11.52 -8.74
CA THR A 47 7.96 10.66 -9.81
C THR A 47 7.35 9.27 -9.70
N LEU A 48 7.14 8.57 -10.82
CA LEU A 48 6.52 7.24 -10.83
C LEU A 48 7.23 6.26 -9.88
N LYS A 49 8.56 6.28 -9.85
CA LYS A 49 9.37 5.49 -8.90
C LYS A 49 9.02 5.81 -7.44
N LYS A 50 8.89 7.09 -7.10
CA LYS A 50 8.55 7.54 -5.75
C LYS A 50 7.10 7.19 -5.41
N SER A 51 6.17 7.35 -6.34
CA SER A 51 4.76 6.96 -6.18
C SER A 51 4.62 5.47 -5.89
N CYS A 52 5.32 4.61 -6.63
CA CYS A 52 5.33 3.17 -6.37
C CYS A 52 5.90 2.82 -4.99
N MET A 53 7.02 3.44 -4.61
CA MET A 53 7.62 3.22 -3.30
C MET A 53 6.70 3.64 -2.15
N MET A 54 6.09 4.82 -2.25
CA MET A 54 5.17 5.35 -1.24
C MET A 54 3.88 4.51 -1.17
N ALA A 55 3.34 4.07 -2.30
CA ALA A 55 2.16 3.22 -2.35
C ALA A 55 2.41 1.82 -1.73
N ILE A 56 3.57 1.22 -1.98
CA ILE A 56 3.96 -0.06 -1.37
C ILE A 56 4.05 0.11 0.15
N ASN A 57 4.70 1.17 0.62
CA ASN A 57 4.79 1.46 2.06
C ASN A 57 3.42 1.69 2.70
N TYR A 58 2.55 2.45 2.03
CA TYR A 58 1.16 2.67 2.45
C TYR A 58 0.41 1.34 2.61
N VAL A 59 0.39 0.50 1.57
CA VAL A 59 -0.31 -0.80 1.61
C VAL A 59 0.27 -1.72 2.67
N ASN A 60 1.58 -1.74 2.86
CA ASN A 60 2.21 -2.53 3.91
C ASN A 60 1.78 -2.12 5.31
N HIS A 61 1.68 -0.81 5.54
CA HIS A 61 1.19 -0.28 6.80
C HIS A 61 -0.29 -0.68 7.01
N SER A 62 -1.12 -0.48 5.98
CA SER A 62 -2.54 -0.85 5.97
C SER A 62 -2.81 -2.34 6.19
N ILE A 63 -1.93 -3.21 5.69
CA ILE A 63 -2.00 -4.66 5.92
C ILE A 63 -1.65 -5.01 7.37
N ARG A 64 -0.63 -4.35 7.96
CA ARG A 64 -0.19 -4.61 9.34
C ARG A 64 -1.25 -4.22 10.37
N SER A 65 -1.92 -3.11 10.14
CA SER A 65 -2.98 -2.59 11.00
C SER A 65 -4.38 -3.05 10.57
N GLY A 66 -4.47 -4.03 9.67
CA GLY A 66 -5.73 -4.53 9.12
C GLY A 66 -6.64 -5.06 10.23
N PRO A 67 -7.90 -4.64 10.32
CA PRO A 67 -8.82 -5.10 11.35
C PRO A 67 -9.11 -6.60 11.19
N LYS A 68 -9.19 -7.34 12.30
CA LYS A 68 -9.54 -8.77 12.29
C LYS A 68 -11.05 -8.96 12.15
N PHE A 69 -11.61 -8.60 11.00
CA PHE A 69 -13.04 -8.78 10.74
C PHE A 69 -13.33 -10.17 10.15
N GLY A 70 -14.34 -10.83 10.72
CA GLY A 70 -14.88 -12.09 10.23
C GLY A 70 -13.94 -13.30 10.39
N LYS A 71 -14.37 -14.44 9.83
CA LYS A 71 -13.63 -15.73 9.85
C LYS A 71 -12.77 -15.96 8.59
N GLY A 72 -12.83 -15.06 7.60
CA GLY A 72 -12.20 -15.20 6.26
C GLY A 72 -11.04 -14.22 5.97
N HIS A 73 -10.90 -13.81 4.70
CA HIS A 73 -9.92 -12.80 4.28
C HIS A 73 -10.43 -11.39 4.56
N GLY A 74 -9.97 -10.78 5.66
CA GLY A 74 -10.39 -9.43 6.04
C GLY A 74 -9.88 -8.33 5.10
N PRO A 75 -10.51 -7.14 5.11
CA PRO A 75 -10.03 -5.96 4.41
C PRO A 75 -8.76 -5.40 5.07
N ILE A 76 -8.00 -4.61 4.32
CA ILE A 76 -6.90 -3.82 4.87
C ILE A 76 -7.42 -2.55 5.56
N ASN A 77 -6.60 -1.94 6.42
CA ASN A 77 -6.93 -0.68 7.08
C ASN A 77 -6.40 0.52 6.29
N HIS A 78 -7.27 1.18 5.52
CA HIS A 78 -6.91 2.36 4.75
C HIS A 78 -6.55 3.60 5.59
N VAL A 79 -7.06 3.68 6.82
CA VAL A 79 -6.86 4.83 7.74
C VAL A 79 -5.55 4.70 8.51
N SER A 80 -4.85 3.58 8.38
CA SER A 80 -3.67 3.22 9.16
C SER A 80 -2.55 4.27 9.24
N VAL A 81 -2.39 5.07 8.19
CA VAL A 81 -1.32 6.06 8.04
C VAL A 81 -1.74 7.48 8.42
N LEU A 82 -3.01 7.67 8.81
CA LEU A 82 -3.53 8.95 9.26
C LEU A 82 -3.28 9.12 10.76
N ASN A 83 -2.29 9.93 11.11
CA ASN A 83 -2.12 10.42 12.48
C ASN A 83 -3.07 11.60 12.73
N VAL A 84 -4.30 11.30 13.13
CA VAL A 84 -5.26 12.32 13.55
C VAL A 84 -4.83 12.83 14.92
N LYS A 85 -4.24 14.03 14.98
CA LYS A 85 -4.11 14.78 16.25
C LYS A 85 -5.52 15.17 16.69
N LYS A 86 -6.10 14.38 17.60
CA LYS A 86 -7.36 14.72 18.26
C LYS A 86 -7.16 15.97 19.12
N LYS A 87 -7.28 17.15 18.51
CA LYS A 87 -7.61 18.39 19.24
C LYS A 87 -9.13 18.41 19.41
N PHE A 88 -9.63 17.67 20.39
CA PHE A 88 -10.92 18.01 20.96
C PHE A 88 -10.68 19.23 21.83
N LYS A 89 -11.29 20.36 21.45
CA LYS A 89 -11.33 21.58 22.23
C LYS A 89 -12.74 21.71 22.78
#